data_AF-A0A920TKJ9-F1
#
_entry.id   AF-A0A920TKJ9-F1
#
_cell.length_a   1.000
_cell.length_b   1.000
_cell.length_c   1.000
_cell.angle_alpha   90.00
_cell.angle_beta   90.00
_cell.angle_gamma   90.00
#
_symmetry.space_group_name_H-M   'P 1'
#
loop_
_entity.id
_entity.type
_entity.pdbx_description
1 polymer ?
#
loop_
_entity_poly.entity_id
_entity_poly.type
_entity_poly.pdbx_seq_one_letter_code
_entity_poly.pdbx_strand_id
1 'polypeptide(L)'
;MYSFFKKGNKIRDSLEFLDEKMLGSMDLEFLINGDMKDPELLHQISQLQNYVEKYPSVSMTISIADVIKQMHRTVMDDDPEYEKVPVEQAKVNNLYTMYSMSGDPEDLSALVDYEYSKGLVTAILKNVSTQRSVLFVNDIEQFVDRTLQDKRCNCDRSGCCITGYG
;
A
#
# COMPACT_ATOMS: atom_id res chain seq x y z
N MET A 1 -21.10 2.34 4.73
CA MET A 1 -22.22 1.42 4.45
C MET A 1 -22.87 0.81 5.72
N TYR A 2 -22.10 0.60 6.79
CA TYR A 2 -22.52 0.08 8.10
C TYR A 2 -23.72 0.78 8.80
N SER A 3 -24.00 2.06 8.52
CA SER A 3 -25.13 2.80 9.13
C SER A 3 -26.47 2.61 8.44
N PHE A 4 -26.49 2.01 7.24
CA PHE A 4 -27.73 1.84 6.46
C PHE A 4 -28.57 0.65 6.92
N PHE A 5 -27.96 -0.34 7.59
CA PHE A 5 -28.64 -1.55 8.06
C PHE A 5 -28.81 -1.53 9.58
N LYS A 6 -30.05 -1.72 10.06
CA LYS A 6 -30.38 -1.75 11.50
C LYS A 6 -29.73 -2.95 12.20
N LYS A 7 -29.48 -2.81 13.50
CA LYS A 7 -28.95 -3.87 14.38
C LYS A 7 -29.88 -5.10 14.37
N GLY A 8 -29.32 -6.31 14.23
CA GLY A 8 -30.07 -7.58 14.18
C GLY A 8 -30.49 -8.06 12.78
N ASN A 9 -29.95 -7.46 11.72
CA ASN A 9 -30.08 -7.97 10.35
C ASN A 9 -28.89 -8.88 10.02
N LYS A 10 -29.15 -10.07 9.47
CA LYS A 10 -28.14 -11.03 9.00
C LYS A 10 -27.00 -10.40 8.17
N ILE A 11 -27.30 -9.41 7.33
CA ILE A 11 -26.29 -8.71 6.53
C ILE A 11 -25.31 -7.92 7.42
N ARG A 12 -25.81 -7.28 8.48
CA ARG A 12 -24.98 -6.54 9.43
C ARG A 12 -24.17 -7.49 10.30
N ASP A 13 -24.77 -8.58 10.76
CA ASP A 13 -24.09 -9.56 11.61
C ASP A 13 -22.98 -10.28 10.82
N SER A 14 -23.19 -10.56 9.53
CA SER A 14 -22.15 -11.08 8.64
C SER A 14 -21.03 -10.07 8.37
N LEU A 15 -21.34 -8.78 8.24
CA LEU A 15 -20.32 -7.74 8.11
C LEU A 15 -19.48 -7.62 9.38
N GLU A 16 -20.11 -7.65 10.57
CA GLU A 16 -19.39 -7.66 11.85
C GLU A 16 -18.51 -8.90 12.00
N PHE A 17 -18.98 -10.08 11.58
CA PHE A 17 -18.16 -11.29 11.56
C PHE A 17 -16.96 -11.19 10.61
N LEU A 18 -17.15 -10.64 9.40
CA LEU A 18 -16.06 -10.41 8.45
C LEU A 18 -15.03 -9.42 9.02
N ASP A 19 -15.47 -8.34 9.67
CA ASP A 19 -14.57 -7.37 10.32
C ASP A 19 -13.82 -7.94 11.53
N GLU A 20 -14.46 -8.80 12.32
CA GLU A 20 -13.85 -9.43 13.49
C GLU A 20 -12.87 -10.56 13.12
N LYS A 21 -13.09 -11.23 11.99
CA LYS A 21 -12.33 -12.43 11.58
C LYS A 21 -11.41 -12.23 10.38
N MET A 22 -11.55 -11.13 9.64
CA MET A 22 -10.71 -10.81 8.49
C MET A 22 -9.97 -9.49 8.71
N LEU A 23 -8.99 -9.20 7.85
CA LEU A 23 -8.15 -8.00 7.94
C LEU A 23 -8.91 -6.71 7.59
N GLY A 24 -10.14 -6.79 7.10
CA GLY A 24 -10.96 -5.64 6.74
C GLY A 24 -11.91 -5.98 5.60
N SER A 25 -12.72 -5.00 5.20
CA SER A 25 -13.72 -5.18 4.13
C SER A 25 -13.71 -4.05 3.09
N MET A 26 -12.77 -3.12 3.18
CA MET A 26 -12.62 -1.99 2.28
C MET A 26 -11.15 -1.74 2.00
N ASP A 27 -10.82 -1.43 0.76
CA ASP A 27 -9.45 -1.14 0.35
C ASP A 27 -9.35 0.31 -0.13
N LEU A 28 -8.25 0.97 0.22
CA LEU A 28 -7.88 2.27 -0.29
C LEU A 28 -6.58 2.13 -1.07
N GLU A 29 -6.60 2.51 -2.33
CA GLU A 29 -5.48 2.33 -3.24
C GLU A 29 -4.83 3.67 -3.59
N PHE A 30 -3.50 3.69 -3.59
CA PHE A 30 -2.68 4.83 -4.01
C PHE A 30 -1.82 4.41 -5.20
N LEU A 31 -2.06 5.04 -6.36
CA LEU A 31 -1.21 4.87 -7.53
C LEU A 31 -0.05 5.86 -7.47
N ILE A 32 1.16 5.34 -7.33
CA ILE A 32 2.39 6.11 -7.28
C ILE A 32 3.09 6.03 -8.64
N ASN A 33 3.46 7.16 -9.22
CA ASN A 33 4.22 7.21 -10.47
C ASN A 33 5.69 7.50 -10.16
N GLY A 34 6.60 6.69 -10.70
CA GLY A 34 8.04 6.83 -10.50
C GLY A 34 8.76 5.50 -10.69
N ASP A 35 10.08 5.54 -10.71
CA ASP A 35 10.89 4.34 -10.85
C ASP A 35 10.84 3.51 -9.56
N MET A 36 10.14 2.38 -9.60
CA MET A 36 9.99 1.47 -8.45
C MET A 36 11.30 0.74 -8.10
N LYS A 37 12.38 1.00 -8.85
CA LYS A 37 13.75 0.55 -8.52
C LYS A 37 14.56 1.62 -7.78
N ASP A 38 14.03 2.84 -7.66
CA ASP A 38 14.67 3.92 -6.91
C ASP A 38 14.52 3.69 -5.40
N PRO A 39 15.62 3.50 -4.64
CA PRO A 39 15.55 3.30 -3.20
C PRO A 39 14.94 4.49 -2.45
N GLU A 40 15.08 5.72 -2.96
CA GLU A 40 14.49 6.90 -2.35
C GLU A 40 12.96 6.86 -2.45
N LEU A 41 12.43 6.54 -3.63
CA LEU A 41 10.99 6.39 -3.84
C LEU A 41 10.41 5.24 -3.01
N LEU A 42 11.08 4.10 -2.97
CA LEU A 42 10.67 2.96 -2.13
C LEU A 42 10.66 3.32 -0.64
N HIS A 43 11.61 4.17 -0.19
CA HIS A 43 11.61 4.67 1.18
C HIS A 43 10.43 5.61 1.44
N GLN A 44 10.12 6.52 0.51
CA GLN A 44 8.95 7.40 0.59
C GLN A 44 7.64 6.60 0.62
N ILE A 45 7.52 5.55 -0.19
CA ILE A 45 6.37 4.63 -0.16
C ILE A 45 6.25 3.96 1.21
N SER A 46 7.36 3.46 1.77
CA SER A 46 7.34 2.88 3.12
C SER A 46 6.96 3.90 4.19
N GLN A 47 7.33 5.17 4.04
CA GLN A 47 6.93 6.23 4.97
C GLN A 47 5.43 6.54 4.87
N LEU A 48 4.89 6.56 3.64
CA LEU A 48 3.45 6.68 3.40
C LEU A 48 2.69 5.56 4.09
N GLN A 49 3.10 4.31 3.90
CA GLN A 49 2.52 3.15 4.57
C GLN A 49 2.52 3.32 6.10
N ASN A 50 3.68 3.62 6.69
CA ASN A 50 3.81 3.86 8.13
C ASN A 50 2.93 5.02 8.64
N TYR A 51 2.64 6.03 7.81
CA TYR A 51 1.74 7.11 8.16
C TYR A 51 0.28 6.65 8.12
N VAL A 52 -0.12 5.95 7.07
CA VAL A 52 -1.48 5.43 6.86
C VAL A 52 -1.83 4.38 7.94
N GLU A 53 -0.89 3.54 8.36
CA GLU A 53 -1.09 2.54 9.41
C GLU A 53 -1.27 3.12 10.81
N LYS A 54 -0.94 4.40 11.05
CA LYS A 54 -1.21 5.05 12.35
C LYS A 54 -2.70 5.26 12.60
N TYR A 55 -3.52 5.21 11.56
CA TYR A 55 -4.96 5.36 11.69
C TYR A 55 -5.57 4.06 12.19
N PRO A 56 -6.32 4.06 13.31
CA PRO A 56 -6.91 2.83 13.87
C PRO A 56 -7.88 2.08 12.94
N SER A 57 -8.37 2.76 11.91
CA SER A 57 -9.26 2.22 10.88
C SER A 57 -8.52 1.35 9.87
N VAL A 58 -7.20 1.51 9.73
CA VAL A 58 -6.35 0.74 8.82
C VAL A 58 -5.83 -0.47 9.58
N SER A 59 -6.02 -1.64 8.99
CA SER A 59 -5.50 -2.89 9.53
C SER A 59 -4.08 -3.17 9.09
N MET A 60 -3.81 -2.95 7.80
CA MET A 60 -2.49 -3.14 7.21
C MET A 60 -2.38 -2.41 5.87
N THR A 61 -1.14 -2.22 5.43
CA THR A 61 -0.85 -1.78 4.07
C THR A 61 0.02 -2.80 3.33
N ILE A 62 -0.04 -2.78 2.01
CA ILE A 62 0.71 -3.66 1.12
C ILE A 62 1.28 -2.81 -0.02
N SER A 63 2.57 -2.95 -0.30
CA SER A 63 3.22 -2.34 -1.46
C SER A 63 4.41 -3.14 -1.97
N ILE A 64 4.97 -2.70 -3.11
CA ILE A 64 6.25 -3.21 -3.62
C ILE A 64 7.42 -3.00 -2.64
N ALA A 65 7.37 -1.96 -1.80
CA ALA A 65 8.42 -1.71 -0.82
C ALA A 65 8.51 -2.83 0.22
N ASP A 66 7.39 -3.45 0.60
CA ASP A 66 7.38 -4.55 1.57
C ASP A 66 7.99 -5.82 0.97
N VAL A 67 7.68 -6.09 -0.30
CA VAL A 67 8.29 -7.19 -1.05
C VAL A 67 9.81 -7.02 -1.11
N ILE A 68 10.30 -5.81 -1.40
CA ILE A 68 11.74 -5.53 -1.44
C ILE A 68 12.41 -5.68 -0.06
N LYS A 69 11.76 -5.24 1.03
CA LYS A 69 12.25 -5.46 2.41
C LYS A 69 12.37 -6.95 2.72
N GLN A 70 11.35 -7.74 2.37
CA GLN A 70 11.34 -9.17 2.61
C GLN A 70 12.44 -9.90 1.80
N MET A 71 12.63 -9.51 0.53
CA MET A 71 13.72 -10.03 -0.30
C MET A 71 15.09 -9.68 0.28
N HIS A 72 15.26 -8.45 0.74
CA HIS A 72 16.52 -8.00 1.34
C HIS A 72 16.87 -8.80 2.58
N ARG A 73 15.92 -9.01 3.49
CA ARG A 73 16.08 -9.92 4.64
C ARG A 73 16.42 -11.35 4.20
N THR A 74 15.66 -11.90 3.26
CA THR A 74 15.85 -13.29 2.79
C THR A 74 17.24 -13.51 2.19
N VAL A 75 17.75 -12.56 1.40
CA VAL A 75 19.09 -12.63 0.80
C VAL A 75 20.20 -12.45 1.84
N MET A 76 19.92 -11.74 2.94
CA MET A 76 20.84 -11.52 4.05
C MET A 76 20.63 -12.56 5.17
N ASP A 77 20.55 -13.84 4.80
CA ASP A 77 20.45 -14.99 5.71
C ASP A 77 19.26 -14.91 6.70
N ASP A 78 18.14 -14.34 6.26
CA ASP A 78 16.92 -14.12 7.05
C ASP A 78 17.11 -13.21 8.27
N ASP A 79 18.15 -12.36 8.28
CA ASP A 79 18.44 -11.43 9.37
C ASP A 79 17.41 -10.27 9.42
N PRO A 80 16.64 -10.13 10.53
CA PRO A 80 15.65 -9.07 10.69
C PRO A 80 16.19 -7.64 10.55
N GLU A 81 17.49 -7.40 10.79
CA GLU A 81 18.08 -6.07 10.61
C GLU A 81 18.07 -5.58 9.14
N TYR A 82 17.85 -6.51 8.20
CA TYR A 82 17.80 -6.25 6.76
C TYR A 82 16.37 -6.20 6.21
N GLU A 83 15.34 -6.28 7.06
CA GLU A 83 13.95 -6.04 6.68
C GLU A 83 13.67 -4.53 6.47
N LYS A 84 14.44 -3.93 5.58
CA LYS A 84 14.44 -2.50 5.24
C LYS A 84 14.77 -2.31 3.76
N VAL A 85 14.32 -1.20 3.18
CA VAL A 85 14.68 -0.86 1.80
C VAL A 85 16.21 -0.64 1.73
N PRO A 86 16.94 -1.29 0.81
CA PRO A 86 18.36 -1.03 0.61
C PRO A 86 18.60 0.44 0.22
N VAL A 87 19.67 1.04 0.73
CA VAL A 87 20.02 2.45 0.44
C VAL A 87 20.58 2.62 -0.98
N GLU A 88 21.23 1.57 -1.51
CA GLU A 88 21.90 1.61 -2.81
C GLU A 88 21.01 1.03 -3.91
N GLN A 89 20.83 1.79 -5.00
CA GLN A 89 20.04 1.36 -6.16
C GLN A 89 20.56 0.06 -6.78
N ALA A 90 21.89 -0.16 -6.77
CA ALA A 90 22.49 -1.40 -7.26
C ALA A 90 22.01 -2.64 -6.48
N LYS A 91 21.79 -2.51 -5.17
CA LYS A 91 21.26 -3.61 -4.34
C LYS A 91 19.79 -3.87 -4.67
N VAL A 92 18.98 -2.82 -4.83
CA VAL A 92 17.58 -2.96 -5.26
C VAL A 92 17.50 -3.68 -6.61
N ASN A 93 18.31 -3.27 -7.59
CA ASN A 93 18.38 -3.94 -8.90
C ASN A 93 18.80 -5.41 -8.80
N ASN A 94 19.72 -5.73 -7.90
CA ASN A 94 20.12 -7.12 -7.67
C ASN A 94 18.94 -7.95 -7.11
N LEU A 95 18.17 -7.41 -6.17
CA LEU A 95 16.99 -8.10 -5.63
C LEU A 95 15.94 -8.39 -6.73
N TYR A 96 15.63 -7.42 -7.59
CA TYR A 96 14.78 -7.65 -8.76
C TYR A 96 15.34 -8.70 -9.71
N THR A 97 16.65 -8.68 -9.94
CA THR A 97 17.33 -9.66 -10.80
C THR A 97 17.21 -11.06 -10.22
N MET A 98 17.53 -11.23 -8.94
CA MET A 98 17.40 -12.51 -8.24
C MET A 98 15.96 -13.02 -8.29
N TYR A 99 14.98 -12.15 -8.05
CA TYR A 99 13.58 -12.52 -8.16
C TYR A 99 13.20 -12.99 -9.56
N SER A 100 13.63 -12.28 -10.61
CA SER A 100 13.35 -12.68 -12.01
C SER A 100 13.96 -14.03 -12.40
N MET A 101 14.98 -14.50 -11.67
CA MET A 101 15.61 -15.81 -11.90
C MET A 101 14.89 -16.96 -11.19
N SER A 102 14.20 -16.70 -10.08
CA SER A 102 13.64 -17.73 -9.20
C SER A 102 12.11 -17.69 -9.05
N GLY A 103 11.49 -16.54 -9.32
CA GLY A 103 10.06 -16.29 -9.14
C GLY A 103 9.35 -16.00 -10.45
N ASP A 104 8.02 -15.87 -10.37
CA ASP A 104 7.20 -15.46 -11.50
C ASP A 104 7.08 -13.92 -11.52
N PRO A 105 7.49 -13.24 -12.60
CA PRO A 105 7.26 -11.81 -12.74
C PRO A 105 5.78 -11.40 -12.60
N GLU A 106 4.84 -12.30 -12.91
CA GLU A 106 3.41 -12.05 -12.73
C GLU A 106 3.02 -11.81 -11.26
N ASP A 107 3.77 -12.34 -10.30
CA ASP A 107 3.52 -12.13 -8.86
C ASP A 107 3.62 -10.64 -8.45
N LEU A 108 4.45 -9.86 -9.16
CA LEU A 108 4.63 -8.43 -8.89
C LEU A 108 3.63 -7.56 -9.66
N SER A 109 2.91 -8.11 -10.63
CA SER A 109 2.01 -7.35 -11.51
C SER A 109 0.82 -6.71 -10.78
N ALA A 110 0.46 -7.25 -9.61
CA ALA A 110 -0.55 -6.66 -8.73
C ALA A 110 -0.05 -5.38 -8.01
N LEU A 111 1.27 -5.19 -7.94
CA LEU A 111 1.92 -4.12 -7.18
C LEU A 111 2.64 -3.11 -8.06
N VAL A 112 3.11 -3.51 -9.25
CA VAL A 112 3.82 -2.64 -10.18
C VAL A 112 3.41 -2.91 -11.63
N ASP A 113 3.57 -1.90 -12.48
CA ASP A 113 3.45 -2.11 -13.93
C ASP A 113 4.68 -2.82 -14.51
N TYR A 114 4.55 -3.28 -15.75
CA TYR A 114 5.60 -4.02 -16.44
C TYR A 114 6.95 -3.26 -16.53
N GLU A 115 6.87 -1.93 -16.66
CA GLU A 115 8.04 -1.05 -16.77
C GLU A 115 8.61 -0.61 -15.42
N TYR A 116 8.00 -1.01 -14.30
CA TYR A 116 8.33 -0.53 -12.95
C TYR A 116 8.24 1.02 -12.84
N SER A 117 7.42 1.65 -13.66
CA SER A 117 7.18 3.10 -13.69
C SER A 117 5.99 3.54 -12.83
N LYS A 118 5.20 2.57 -12.37
CA LYS A 118 4.04 2.77 -11.50
C LYS A 118 3.97 1.68 -10.46
N GLY A 119 3.58 2.07 -9.25
CA GLY A 119 3.39 1.17 -8.11
C GLY A 119 2.05 1.43 -7.44
N LEU A 120 1.41 0.36 -6.99
CA LEU A 120 0.17 0.40 -6.23
C LEU A 120 0.48 0.17 -4.75
N VAL A 121 -0.01 1.07 -3.89
CA VAL A 121 -0.03 0.88 -2.44
C VAL A 121 -1.47 0.65 -2.03
N THR A 122 -1.75 -0.46 -1.36
CA THR A 122 -3.11 -0.81 -0.91
C THR A 122 -3.15 -0.76 0.61
N ALA A 123 -4.09 0.01 1.16
CA ALA A 123 -4.41 0.05 2.58
C ALA A 123 -5.73 -0.67 2.83
N ILE A 124 -5.71 -1.71 3.65
CA ILE A 124 -6.89 -2.49 4.02
C ILE A 124 -7.51 -1.88 5.27
N LEU A 125 -8.77 -1.52 5.21
CA LEU A 125 -9.52 -0.87 6.29
C LEU A 125 -10.56 -1.80 6.93
N LYS A 126 -10.70 -1.70 8.25
CA LYS A 126 -11.86 -2.20 8.98
C LYS A 126 -13.06 -1.30 8.70
N ASN A 127 -14.24 -1.89 8.66
CA ASN A 127 -15.48 -1.18 8.33
C ASN A 127 -15.72 0.00 9.28
N VAL A 128 -15.44 1.19 8.77
CA VAL A 128 -15.69 2.46 9.45
C VAL A 128 -16.94 3.13 8.89
N SER A 129 -17.65 3.87 9.74
CA SER A 129 -18.78 4.69 9.31
C SER A 129 -18.36 5.61 8.16
N THR A 130 -19.23 5.79 7.15
CA THR A 130 -18.94 6.55 5.91
C THR A 130 -18.36 7.96 6.14
N GLN A 131 -18.70 8.61 7.26
CA GLN A 131 -18.18 9.94 7.64
C GLN A 131 -16.69 9.94 8.05
N ARG A 132 -16.18 8.85 8.62
CA ARG A 132 -14.76 8.72 9.01
C ARG A 132 -13.87 8.42 7.80
N SER A 133 -14.40 7.73 6.79
CA SER A 133 -13.68 7.47 5.53
C SER A 133 -13.34 8.76 4.79
N VAL A 134 -14.26 9.73 4.71
CA VAL A 134 -14.03 11.00 3.99
C VAL A 134 -12.97 11.88 4.68
N LEU A 135 -12.97 11.93 6.02
CA LEU A 135 -11.96 12.70 6.77
C LEU A 135 -10.57 12.07 6.64
N PHE A 136 -10.50 10.74 6.66
CA PHE A 136 -9.27 9.97 6.49
C PHE A 136 -8.63 10.18 5.10
N VAL A 137 -9.44 10.21 4.05
CA VAL A 137 -8.98 10.50 2.68
C VAL A 137 -8.32 11.87 2.58
N ASN A 138 -8.96 12.92 3.10
CA ASN A 138 -8.40 14.28 3.04
C ASN A 138 -7.08 14.44 3.81
N ASP A 139 -6.93 13.75 4.94
CA ASP A 139 -5.69 13.81 5.73
C ASP A 139 -4.53 13.06 5.06
N ILE A 140 -4.84 12.01 4.31
CA ILE A 140 -3.83 11.28 3.53
C ILE A 140 -3.44 12.06 2.29
N GLU A 141 -4.40 12.65 1.57
CA GLU A 141 -4.10 13.53 0.43
C GLU A 141 -3.13 14.65 0.84
N GLN A 142 -3.36 15.31 1.98
CA GLN A 142 -2.44 16.34 2.47
C GLN A 142 -1.04 15.81 2.83
N PHE A 143 -0.93 14.56 3.29
CA PHE A 143 0.37 13.96 3.60
C PHE A 143 1.12 13.53 2.34
N VAL A 144 0.40 12.94 1.38
CA VAL A 144 0.90 12.57 0.06
C VAL A 144 1.42 13.82 -0.66
N ASP A 145 0.64 14.90 -0.65
CA ASP A 145 1.02 16.18 -1.26
C ASP A 145 2.29 16.76 -0.63
N ARG A 146 2.54 16.58 0.67
CA ARG A 146 3.74 17.09 1.35
C ARG A 146 4.96 16.20 1.17
N THR A 147 4.77 14.90 1.04
CA THR A 147 5.85 13.90 1.04
C THR A 147 6.35 13.61 -0.38
N LEU A 148 5.45 13.61 -1.37
CA LEU A 148 5.76 13.32 -2.78
C LEU A 148 5.94 14.58 -3.64
N GLN A 149 6.02 15.77 -3.01
CA GLN A 149 6.14 17.05 -3.71
C GLN A 149 7.49 17.30 -4.41
N ASP A 150 8.45 16.36 -4.33
CA ASP A 150 9.72 16.52 -5.05
C ASP A 150 9.65 15.96 -6.48
N LYS A 151 9.33 16.88 -7.40
CA LYS A 151 9.73 16.92 -8.82
C LYS A 151 9.95 15.56 -9.53
N ARG A 152 8.88 14.78 -9.70
CA ARG A 152 8.62 13.94 -10.91
C ARG A 152 7.32 13.13 -10.85
N CYS A 153 6.59 13.13 -9.74
CA CYS A 153 5.29 12.47 -9.66
C CYS A 153 4.20 13.44 -10.14
N ASN A 154 3.86 13.39 -11.42
CA ASN A 154 2.68 14.10 -11.92
C ASN A 154 1.45 13.33 -11.43
N CYS A 155 0.98 13.65 -10.22
CA CYS A 155 -0.38 13.32 -9.79
C CYS A 155 -1.33 14.15 -10.65
N ASP A 156 -1.49 13.72 -11.91
CA ASP A 156 -2.47 14.30 -12.81
C ASP A 156 -3.85 14.07 -12.20
N ARG A 157 -4.69 15.10 -12.27
CA ARG A 157 -6.01 15.25 -11.63
C ARG A 157 -7.07 14.25 -12.13
N SER A 158 -6.62 13.13 -12.65
CA SER A 158 -7.37 12.00 -13.19
C SER A 158 -7.06 10.68 -12.45
N GLY A 159 -6.10 10.69 -11.50
CA GLY A 159 -5.51 9.47 -10.92
C GLY A 159 -5.22 9.47 -9.41
N CYS A 160 -5.65 10.49 -8.65
CA CYS A 160 -5.98 10.26 -7.23
C CYS A 160 -7.36 9.59 -7.17
N CYS A 161 -7.49 8.46 -7.86
CA CYS A 161 -8.71 7.68 -7.87
C CYS A 161 -8.59 6.72 -6.71
N ILE A 162 -9.02 7.20 -5.55
CA ILE A 162 -9.60 6.36 -4.52
C ILE A 162 -10.80 5.70 -5.19
N THR A 163 -10.58 4.56 -5.82
CA THR A 163 -11.66 3.68 -6.29
C THR A 163 -12.27 3.01 -5.07
N GLY A 164 -12.93 3.81 -4.25
CA GLY A 164 -13.97 3.32 -3.36
C GLY A 164 -15.13 2.89 -4.24
N TYR A 165 -15.13 1.63 -4.66
CA TYR A 165 -16.32 1.02 -5.23
C TYR A 165 -17.40 1.03 -4.13
N GLY A 166 -18.39 1.91 -4.33
CA GLY A 166 -19.60 2.00 -3.52
C GLY A 166 -20.64 0.96 -3.89
#